data_AF-A0A7C9BD76-F1
#
_entry.id   AF-A0A7C9BD76-F1
#
_cell.length_a   1.000
_cell.length_b   1.000
_cell.length_c   1.000
_cell.angle_alpha   90.00
_cell.angle_beta   90.00
_cell.angle_gamma   90.00
#
_symmetry.space_group_name_H-M   'P 1'
#
loop_
_entity.id
_entity.type
_entity.pdbx_description
1 polymer ?
#
loop_
_entity_poly.entity_id
_entity_poly.type
_entity_poly.pdbx_seq_one_letter_code
_entity_poly.pdbx_strand_id
1 'polypeptide(L)'
;MKGKYLFIGLTILSLTLMGCTPENVVLVPKINYDQASIDLMKELTPQLEGRWNLRQVDVKYKSYNRQSEIGIYQDTTFQNLATLTVVRSSRQVYSQYFEFEGTIEYKKKIYPIKFNLLVHYGWIEKKQGPQAVLLFQYNSKVDHVVEPEENFLEYLGLINDNFNLEVFPDKRKMVWKGLSRGIEKIDFEKQ
;
A
#
# COMPACT_ATOMS: atom_id res chain seq x y z
N MET A 1 58.57 42.16 -64.44
CA MET A 1 59.43 43.18 -63.77
C MET A 1 58.55 44.06 -62.90
N LYS A 2 58.92 44.21 -61.61
CA LYS A 2 58.65 45.30 -60.63
C LYS A 2 57.25 45.95 -60.68
N GLY A 3 56.47 45.99 -59.61
CA GLY A 3 56.92 46.51 -58.32
C GLY A 3 55.98 46.25 -57.14
N LYS A 4 56.55 46.56 -55.98
CA LYS A 4 56.15 46.26 -54.61
C LYS A 4 55.00 47.18 -54.16
N TYR A 5 54.10 46.67 -53.31
CA TYR A 5 53.71 47.38 -52.08
C TYR A 5 53.44 46.40 -50.94
N LEU A 6 53.88 46.85 -49.78
CA LEU A 6 53.97 46.26 -48.45
C LEU A 6 52.67 46.59 -47.72
N PHE A 7 51.98 45.65 -47.05
CA PHE A 7 51.16 46.03 -45.89
C PHE A 7 50.98 44.89 -44.88
N ILE A 8 51.05 45.33 -43.64
CA ILE A 8 51.19 44.66 -42.35
C ILE A 8 49.85 44.05 -41.87
N GLY A 9 49.92 42.82 -41.36
CA GLY A 9 49.32 42.39 -40.08
C GLY A 9 47.81 42.46 -39.86
N LEU A 10 47.20 41.31 -39.56
CA LEU A 10 46.35 41.15 -38.37
C LEU A 10 46.12 39.65 -38.07
N THR A 11 46.75 39.15 -37.02
CA THR A 11 46.38 37.89 -36.35
C THR A 11 45.08 38.09 -35.59
N ILE A 12 43.98 37.51 -36.07
CA ILE A 12 42.74 37.41 -35.30
C ILE A 12 42.81 36.13 -34.48
N LEU A 13 43.14 36.30 -33.19
CA LEU A 13 43.01 35.29 -32.15
C LEU A 13 41.52 35.12 -31.84
N SER A 14 40.87 34.13 -32.44
CA SER A 14 39.48 33.80 -32.14
C SER A 14 39.37 33.12 -30.77
N LEU A 15 39.14 33.93 -29.73
CA LEU A 15 38.54 33.46 -28.47
C LEU A 15 37.13 32.95 -28.77
N THR A 16 36.95 31.64 -28.94
CA THR A 16 35.63 31.02 -28.81
C THR A 16 35.29 30.94 -27.33
N LEU A 17 34.54 31.95 -26.90
CA LEU A 17 33.87 32.01 -25.60
C LEU A 17 33.01 30.76 -25.40
N MET A 18 33.24 30.12 -24.25
CA MET A 18 32.35 29.13 -23.65
C MET A 18 30.93 29.68 -23.57
N GLY A 19 30.07 29.26 -24.49
CA GLY A 19 28.63 29.34 -24.32
C GLY A 19 28.18 28.20 -23.40
N CYS A 20 28.32 28.36 -22.09
CA CYS A 20 27.48 27.60 -21.16
C CYS A 20 26.05 28.07 -21.37
N THR A 21 25.28 27.33 -22.18
CA THR A 21 23.82 27.44 -22.15
C THR A 21 23.38 27.22 -20.71
N PRO A 22 22.59 28.13 -20.11
CA PRO A 22 22.02 27.86 -18.80
C PRO A 22 21.22 26.57 -18.95
N GLU A 23 21.65 25.58 -18.17
CA GLU A 23 20.98 24.29 -18.04
C GLU A 23 19.51 24.61 -17.84
N ASN A 24 18.66 24.19 -18.79
CA ASN A 24 17.22 24.31 -18.65
C ASN A 24 16.87 23.58 -17.36
N VAL A 25 16.67 24.32 -16.26
CA VAL A 25 16.21 23.79 -15.00
C VAL A 25 14.82 23.27 -15.31
N VAL A 26 14.73 21.97 -15.60
CA VAL A 26 13.46 21.26 -15.74
C VAL A 26 12.80 21.40 -14.39
N LEU A 27 11.86 22.33 -14.28
CA LEU A 27 11.04 22.51 -13.09
C LEU A 27 10.22 21.22 -12.95
N VAL A 28 10.70 20.30 -12.12
CA VAL A 28 9.95 19.11 -11.74
C VAL A 28 8.68 19.61 -11.04
N PRO A 29 7.47 19.31 -11.57
CA PRO A 29 6.24 19.77 -10.95
C PRO A 29 6.20 19.28 -9.50
N LYS A 30 6.00 20.20 -8.54
CA LYS A 30 5.83 19.83 -7.14
C LYS A 30 4.53 19.03 -7.00
N ILE A 31 4.64 17.75 -6.64
CA ILE A 31 3.47 16.90 -6.41
C ILE A 31 2.70 17.44 -5.20
N ASN A 32 1.40 17.67 -5.37
CA ASN A 32 0.49 17.91 -4.24
C ASN A 32 0.09 16.54 -3.65
N TYR A 33 0.76 16.15 -2.57
CA TYR A 33 0.57 14.84 -1.94
C TYR A 33 -0.83 14.62 -1.38
N ASP A 34 -1.48 15.66 -0.86
CA ASP A 34 -2.84 15.54 -0.32
C ASP A 34 -3.82 15.23 -1.44
N GLN A 35 -3.75 15.98 -2.54
CA GLN A 35 -4.60 15.74 -3.71
C GLN A 35 -4.32 14.38 -4.35
N ALA A 36 -3.06 14.01 -4.52
CA ALA A 36 -2.68 12.71 -5.05
C ALA A 36 -3.16 11.55 -4.15
N SER A 37 -3.15 11.75 -2.83
CA SER A 37 -3.67 10.77 -1.87
C SER A 37 -5.18 10.61 -1.99
N ILE A 38 -5.92 11.72 -2.08
CA ILE A 38 -7.37 11.73 -2.28
C ILE A 38 -7.74 11.03 -3.59
N ASP A 39 -7.02 11.31 -4.67
CA ASP A 39 -7.32 10.74 -5.99
C ASP A 39 -7.03 9.24 -6.04
N LEU A 40 -5.92 8.80 -5.45
CA LEU A 40 -5.64 7.37 -5.31
C LEU A 40 -6.71 6.66 -4.47
N MET A 41 -7.14 7.26 -3.37
CA MET A 41 -8.16 6.66 -2.52
C MET A 41 -9.52 6.57 -3.21
N LYS A 42 -9.89 7.56 -4.03
CA LYS A 42 -11.09 7.48 -4.88
C LYS A 42 -10.99 6.32 -5.88
N GLU A 43 -9.79 6.06 -6.41
CA GLU A 43 -9.55 4.94 -7.33
C GLU A 43 -9.60 3.58 -6.62
N LEU A 44 -8.99 3.46 -5.44
CA LEU A 44 -8.89 2.21 -4.68
C LEU A 44 -10.23 1.80 -4.06
N THR A 45 -10.98 2.75 -3.49
CA THR A 45 -12.23 2.49 -2.75
C THR A 45 -13.17 1.50 -3.46
N PRO A 46 -13.64 1.74 -4.70
CA PRO A 46 -14.57 0.82 -5.37
C PRO A 46 -13.95 -0.54 -5.69
N GLN A 47 -12.62 -0.65 -5.70
CA GLN A 47 -11.94 -1.93 -5.91
C GLN A 47 -12.00 -2.77 -4.64
N LEU A 48 -11.86 -2.15 -3.47
CA LEU A 48 -11.80 -2.80 -2.15
C LEU A 48 -13.17 -3.23 -1.63
N GLU A 49 -14.23 -2.50 -1.95
CA GLU A 49 -15.59 -2.85 -1.52
C GLU A 49 -16.05 -4.20 -2.09
N GLY A 50 -16.85 -4.91 -1.30
CA GLY A 50 -17.43 -6.20 -1.69
C GLY A 50 -16.96 -7.35 -0.79
N ARG A 51 -17.14 -8.56 -1.29
CA ARG A 51 -16.88 -9.80 -0.56
C ARG A 51 -15.65 -10.50 -1.13
N TRP A 52 -14.76 -10.90 -0.25
CA TRP A 52 -13.44 -11.42 -0.57
C TRP A 52 -13.17 -12.71 0.18
N ASN A 53 -12.75 -13.75 -0.53
CA ASN A 53 -12.20 -14.95 0.08
C ASN A 53 -10.72 -14.71 0.41
N LEU A 54 -10.32 -14.98 1.65
CA LEU A 54 -8.91 -15.13 2.03
C LEU A 54 -8.41 -16.47 1.49
N ARG A 55 -8.14 -16.48 0.18
CA ARG A 55 -7.86 -17.70 -0.58
C ARG A 55 -6.58 -18.38 -0.11
N GLN A 56 -5.52 -17.61 0.15
CA GLN A 56 -4.28 -18.12 0.73
C GLN A 56 -3.79 -17.17 1.81
N VAL A 57 -3.44 -17.71 2.98
CA VAL A 57 -2.85 -16.96 4.10
C VAL A 57 -1.55 -17.63 4.49
N ASP A 58 -0.44 -16.99 4.15
CA ASP A 58 0.91 -17.45 4.47
C ASP A 58 1.34 -16.86 5.80
N VAL A 59 1.67 -17.73 6.76
CA VAL A 59 2.00 -17.39 8.13
C VAL A 59 3.42 -17.85 8.41
N LYS A 60 4.26 -16.90 8.83
CA LYS A 60 5.59 -17.17 9.35
C LYS A 60 5.50 -17.41 10.85
N TYR A 61 6.08 -18.52 11.31
CA TYR A 61 6.08 -18.83 12.71
C TYR A 61 6.94 -17.84 13.50
N LYS A 62 6.37 -17.33 14.60
CA LYS A 62 6.99 -16.41 15.54
C LYS A 62 6.67 -16.89 16.95
N SER A 63 7.70 -17.31 17.68
CA SER A 63 7.57 -17.84 19.04
C SER A 63 6.93 -16.87 20.04
N TYR A 64 6.98 -15.56 19.77
CA TYR A 64 6.44 -14.52 20.64
C TYR A 64 4.99 -14.08 20.32
N ASN A 65 4.36 -14.59 19.24
CA ASN A 65 3.02 -14.17 18.82
C ASN A 65 1.90 -15.11 19.28
N ARG A 66 2.13 -15.91 20.33
CA ARG A 66 1.13 -16.86 20.89
C ARG A 66 0.57 -17.88 19.87
N GLN A 67 1.22 -18.01 18.71
CA GLN A 67 0.84 -18.94 17.64
C GLN A 67 0.85 -20.41 18.10
N SER A 68 1.71 -20.77 19.06
CA SER A 68 1.72 -22.09 19.67
C SER A 68 0.43 -22.43 20.43
N GLU A 69 -0.31 -21.42 20.91
CA GLU A 69 -1.60 -21.61 21.60
C GLU A 69 -2.73 -21.97 20.62
N ILE A 70 -2.55 -21.64 19.33
CA ILE A 70 -3.48 -22.00 18.24
C ILE A 70 -2.95 -23.14 17.38
N GLY A 71 -1.93 -23.86 17.86
CA GLY A 71 -1.40 -25.07 17.22
C GLY A 71 -0.47 -24.82 16.03
N ILE A 72 0.05 -23.60 15.86
CA ILE A 72 1.03 -23.25 14.82
C ILE A 72 2.43 -23.28 15.44
N TYR A 73 3.29 -24.19 14.96
CA TYR A 73 4.66 -24.40 15.47
C TYR A 73 5.75 -24.22 14.39
N GLN A 74 5.34 -23.93 13.16
CA GLN A 74 6.21 -23.72 12.00
C GLN A 74 5.47 -22.88 10.95
N ASP A 75 6.20 -22.41 9.94
CA ASP A 75 5.61 -21.68 8.82
C ASP A 75 4.44 -22.50 8.23
N THR A 76 3.30 -21.86 8.06
CA THR A 76 2.04 -22.53 7.75
C THR A 76 1.27 -21.71 6.72
N THR A 77 0.65 -22.39 5.76
CA THR A 77 -0.26 -21.78 4.78
C THR A 77 -1.67 -22.30 4.99
N PHE A 78 -2.63 -21.38 5.16
CA PHE A 78 -4.05 -21.71 5.17
C PHE A 78 -4.67 -21.45 3.80
N GLN A 79 -5.60 -22.31 3.40
CA GLN A 79 -6.34 -22.19 2.15
C GLN A 79 -7.82 -21.93 2.46
N ASN A 80 -8.41 -20.92 1.80
CA ASN A 80 -9.79 -20.48 1.98
C ASN A 80 -10.15 -20.26 3.45
N LEU A 81 -9.32 -19.47 4.15
CA LEU A 81 -9.38 -19.38 5.61
C LEU A 81 -10.68 -18.73 6.09
N ALA A 82 -11.07 -17.61 5.49
CA ALA A 82 -12.18 -16.78 5.93
C ALA A 82 -12.76 -15.97 4.77
N THR A 83 -13.90 -15.34 4.98
CA THR A 83 -14.48 -14.38 4.03
C THR A 83 -14.55 -12.99 4.64
N LEU A 84 -13.95 -12.01 3.98
CA LEU A 84 -13.99 -10.59 4.35
C LEU A 84 -15.08 -9.88 3.54
N THR A 85 -15.98 -9.16 4.21
CA THR A 85 -16.90 -8.22 3.58
C THR A 85 -16.45 -6.82 3.93
N VAL A 86 -16.24 -5.97 2.93
CA VAL A 86 -15.77 -4.59 3.08
C VAL A 86 -16.80 -3.64 2.50
N VAL A 87 -17.13 -2.60 3.27
CA VAL A 87 -17.89 -1.45 2.83
C VAL A 87 -17.18 -0.18 3.28
N ARG A 88 -17.34 0.92 2.53
CA ARG A 88 -16.90 2.22 3.02
C ARG A 88 -17.66 2.59 4.29
N SER A 89 -16.96 3.13 5.28
CA SER A 89 -17.62 3.65 6.48
C SER A 89 -18.47 4.87 6.13
N SER A 90 -19.62 4.97 6.80
CA SER A 90 -20.47 6.17 6.76
C SER A 90 -19.88 7.34 7.54
N ARG A 91 -18.88 7.07 8.40
CA ARG A 91 -18.17 8.06 9.18
C ARG A 91 -16.82 8.27 8.52
N GLN A 92 -16.61 9.47 7.99
CA GLN A 92 -15.30 9.88 7.49
C GLN A 92 -14.90 11.16 8.21
N VAL A 93 -13.90 11.04 9.08
CA VAL A 93 -13.45 12.18 9.89
C VAL A 93 -12.55 13.11 9.06
N TYR A 94 -11.79 12.55 8.13
CA TYR A 94 -10.81 13.28 7.33
C TYR A 94 -10.85 12.86 5.87
N SER A 95 -10.71 13.81 4.95
CA SER A 95 -10.78 13.54 3.51
C SER A 95 -9.62 12.69 2.99
N GLN A 96 -8.46 12.71 3.66
CA GLN A 96 -7.28 11.94 3.29
C GLN A 96 -7.24 10.52 3.89
N TYR A 97 -8.05 10.23 4.90
CA TYR A 97 -8.13 8.91 5.52
C TYR A 97 -9.46 8.27 5.13
N PHE A 98 -9.39 7.21 4.32
CA PHE A 98 -10.58 6.49 3.92
C PHE A 98 -10.81 5.36 4.91
N GLU A 99 -11.92 5.47 5.63
CA GLU A 99 -12.34 4.52 6.64
C GLU A 99 -13.26 3.46 6.01
N PHE A 100 -12.99 2.22 6.35
CA PHE A 100 -13.76 1.06 5.94
C PHE A 100 -14.25 0.30 7.17
N GLU A 101 -15.41 -0.31 7.01
CA GLU A 101 -16.03 -1.19 7.99
C GLU A 101 -16.46 -2.47 7.29
N GLY A 102 -16.87 -3.45 8.08
CA GLY A 102 -17.48 -4.65 7.55
C GLY A 102 -17.34 -5.82 8.50
N THR A 103 -17.16 -7.01 7.95
CA THR A 103 -17.10 -8.24 8.73
C THR A 103 -16.07 -9.21 8.20
N ILE A 104 -15.52 -10.01 9.09
CA ILE A 104 -14.81 -11.24 8.73
C ILE A 104 -15.61 -12.45 9.22
N GLU A 105 -15.90 -13.36 8.30
CA GLU A 105 -16.59 -14.62 8.56
C GLU A 105 -15.58 -15.77 8.63
N TYR A 106 -15.45 -16.39 9.80
CA TYR A 106 -14.57 -17.52 10.05
C TYR A 106 -15.35 -18.62 10.79
N LYS A 107 -15.32 -19.86 10.28
CA LYS A 107 -16.06 -21.00 10.86
C LYS A 107 -17.54 -20.70 11.18
N LYS A 108 -18.23 -19.98 10.29
CA LYS A 108 -19.65 -19.53 10.42
C LYS A 108 -19.91 -18.51 11.54
N LYS A 109 -18.85 -17.95 12.14
CA LYS A 109 -18.91 -16.82 13.07
C LYS A 109 -18.57 -15.54 12.33
N ILE A 110 -19.21 -14.43 12.70
CA ILE A 110 -19.08 -13.15 12.03
C ILE A 110 -18.53 -12.13 13.02
N TYR A 111 -17.39 -11.55 12.70
CA TYR A 111 -16.68 -10.59 13.54
C TYR A 111 -16.69 -9.22 12.87
N PRO A 112 -17.17 -8.16 13.53
CA PRO A 112 -17.13 -6.81 12.97
C PRO A 112 -15.69 -6.31 12.90
N ILE A 113 -15.35 -5.66 11.78
CA ILE A 113 -14.01 -5.10 11.57
C ILE A 113 -14.08 -3.64 11.16
N LYS A 114 -12.94 -2.97 11.30
CA LYS A 114 -12.70 -1.63 10.75
C LYS A 114 -11.24 -1.49 10.34
N PHE A 115 -10.98 -0.63 9.37
CA PHE A 115 -9.63 -0.19 9.06
C PHE A 115 -9.65 1.15 8.34
N ASN A 116 -8.61 1.93 8.53
CA ASN A 116 -8.32 3.12 7.75
C ASN A 116 -7.19 2.83 6.77
N LEU A 117 -7.26 3.40 5.58
CA LEU A 117 -6.16 3.37 4.62
C LEU A 117 -5.33 4.64 4.72
N LEU A 118 -4.01 4.47 4.71
CA LEU A 118 -3.05 5.53 4.51
C LEU A 118 -2.31 5.26 3.19
N VAL A 119 -2.30 6.23 2.29
CA VAL A 119 -1.59 6.10 1.02
C VAL A 119 -0.09 5.91 1.25
N HIS A 120 0.49 4.95 0.55
CA HIS A 120 1.93 4.75 0.56
C HIS A 120 2.62 5.80 -0.33
N TYR A 121 3.49 6.61 0.25
CA TYR A 121 4.18 7.71 -0.44
C TYR A 121 4.94 7.25 -1.70
N GLY A 122 5.60 6.09 -1.62
CA GLY A 122 6.33 5.53 -2.77
C GLY A 122 5.45 5.24 -3.99
N TRP A 123 4.16 4.95 -3.78
CA TRP A 123 3.22 4.79 -4.88
C TRP A 123 2.88 6.12 -5.54
N ILE A 124 2.73 7.20 -4.77
CA ILE A 124 2.46 8.53 -5.33
C ILE A 124 3.62 8.97 -6.23
N GLU A 125 4.86 8.84 -5.76
CA GLU A 125 6.04 9.30 -6.50
C GLU A 125 6.39 8.41 -7.70
N LYS A 126 6.40 7.09 -7.51
CA LYS A 126 7.03 6.15 -8.45
C LYS A 126 6.05 5.14 -9.04
N LYS A 127 4.80 5.09 -8.57
CA LYS A 127 3.80 4.07 -8.94
C LYS A 127 4.33 2.65 -8.75
N GLN A 128 5.11 2.45 -7.67
CA GLN A 128 5.77 1.19 -7.34
C GLN A 128 5.49 0.79 -5.89
N GLY A 129 5.37 -0.52 -5.66
CA GLY A 129 5.13 -1.10 -4.35
C GLY A 129 3.64 -1.09 -3.93
N PRO A 130 3.35 -1.18 -2.62
CA PRO A 130 1.97 -1.13 -2.14
C PRO A 130 1.33 0.24 -2.37
N GLN A 131 0.02 0.27 -2.61
CA GLN A 131 -0.71 1.53 -2.77
C GLN A 131 -1.09 2.16 -1.44
N ALA A 132 -1.31 1.36 -0.41
CA ALA A 132 -1.67 1.84 0.91
C ALA A 132 -1.16 0.94 2.04
N VAL A 133 -1.22 1.46 3.25
CA VAL A 133 -1.06 0.72 4.51
C VAL A 133 -2.39 0.77 5.25
N LEU A 134 -2.74 -0.29 5.95
CA LEU A 134 -3.94 -0.38 6.77
C LEU A 134 -3.65 -1.03 8.11
N LEU A 135 -4.40 -0.61 9.13
CA LEU A 135 -4.49 -1.28 10.42
C LEU A 135 -5.83 -2.00 10.48
N PHE A 136 -5.82 -3.33 10.38
CA PHE A 136 -7.03 -4.14 10.43
C PHE A 136 -7.42 -4.41 11.87
N GLN A 137 -8.56 -3.89 12.32
CA GLN A 137 -8.95 -3.94 13.73
C GLN A 137 -10.28 -4.65 13.92
N TYR A 138 -10.41 -5.27 15.09
CA TYR A 138 -11.71 -5.66 15.60
C TYR A 138 -12.55 -4.42 15.92
N ASN A 139 -13.83 -4.42 15.55
CA ASN A 139 -14.74 -3.28 15.72
C ASN A 139 -15.92 -3.63 16.64
N SER A 140 -15.63 -4.03 17.88
CA SER A 140 -16.69 -4.20 18.87
C SER A 140 -17.31 -2.86 19.27
N LYS A 141 -18.64 -2.82 19.31
CA LYS A 141 -19.39 -1.66 19.83
C LYS A 141 -19.73 -1.80 21.31
N VAL A 142 -19.48 -2.96 21.89
CA VAL A 142 -19.80 -3.34 23.28
C VAL A 142 -18.73 -4.30 23.81
N ASP A 143 -18.58 -4.38 25.12
CA ASP A 143 -17.78 -5.44 25.73
C ASP A 143 -18.42 -6.79 25.43
N HIS A 144 -17.59 -7.78 25.06
CA HIS A 144 -18.06 -9.12 24.75
C HIS A 144 -17.08 -10.18 25.27
N VAL A 145 -17.57 -11.42 25.38
CA VAL A 145 -16.73 -12.56 25.73
C VAL A 145 -15.98 -13.00 24.48
N VAL A 146 -14.64 -13.02 24.55
CA VAL A 146 -13.79 -13.43 23.44
C VAL A 146 -13.99 -14.93 23.17
N GLU A 147 -14.36 -15.25 21.93
CA GLU A 147 -14.55 -16.63 21.48
C GLU A 147 -13.22 -17.27 21.02
N PRO A 148 -13.09 -18.61 21.04
CA PRO A 148 -11.89 -19.29 20.53
C PRO A 148 -11.55 -18.94 19.07
N GLU A 149 -12.55 -18.76 18.22
CA GLU A 149 -12.38 -18.35 16.83
C GLU A 149 -11.83 -16.93 16.69
N GLU A 150 -12.25 -16.01 17.56
CA GLU A 150 -11.70 -14.65 17.61
C GLU A 150 -10.24 -14.65 18.06
N ASN A 151 -9.94 -15.37 19.17
CA ASN A 151 -8.58 -15.57 19.65
C ASN A 151 -7.69 -16.19 18.57
N PHE A 152 -8.23 -17.13 17.78
CA PHE A 152 -7.51 -17.71 16.66
C PHE A 152 -7.10 -16.64 15.64
N LEU A 153 -8.02 -15.77 15.20
CA LEU A 153 -7.73 -14.72 14.23
C LEU A 153 -6.75 -13.67 14.78
N GLU A 154 -6.81 -13.38 16.08
CA GLU A 154 -5.86 -12.48 16.74
C GLU A 154 -4.45 -13.09 16.81
N TYR A 155 -4.31 -14.33 17.31
CA TYR A 155 -2.99 -14.96 17.48
C TYR A 155 -2.37 -15.39 16.16
N LEU A 156 -3.17 -15.53 15.10
CA LEU A 156 -2.68 -15.64 13.73
C LEU A 156 -1.94 -14.37 13.28
N GLY A 157 -2.27 -13.22 13.87
CA GLY A 157 -1.84 -11.90 13.43
C GLY A 157 -2.72 -11.33 12.31
N LEU A 158 -3.97 -11.78 12.19
CA LEU A 158 -4.92 -11.23 11.22
C LEU A 158 -5.59 -9.97 11.75
N ILE A 159 -6.15 -10.06 12.95
CA ILE A 159 -6.85 -8.97 13.62
C ILE A 159 -5.88 -8.15 14.47
N ASN A 160 -6.17 -6.86 14.56
CA ASN A 160 -5.39 -5.85 15.25
C ASN A 160 -3.96 -5.69 14.72
N ASP A 161 -3.70 -5.96 13.42
CA ASP A 161 -2.37 -5.87 12.80
C ASP A 161 -2.32 -4.98 11.53
N ASN A 162 -1.10 -4.58 11.17
CA ASN A 162 -0.84 -3.69 10.05
C ASN A 162 -0.45 -4.47 8.78
N PHE A 163 -0.98 -4.01 7.65
CA PHE A 163 -0.73 -4.61 6.35
C PHE A 163 -0.41 -3.54 5.29
N ASN A 164 0.50 -3.89 4.39
CA ASN A 164 0.63 -3.23 3.10
C ASN A 164 -0.41 -3.80 2.13
N LEU A 165 -1.11 -2.93 1.41
CA LEU A 165 -2.16 -3.27 0.46
C LEU A 165 -1.65 -3.13 -0.97
N GLU A 166 -1.85 -4.20 -1.75
CA GLU A 166 -1.64 -4.25 -3.20
C GLU A 166 -2.93 -4.70 -3.91
N VAL A 167 -3.53 -3.81 -4.71
CA VAL A 167 -4.68 -4.13 -5.58
C VAL A 167 -4.22 -4.33 -7.02
N PHE A 168 -4.76 -5.35 -7.69
CA PHE A 168 -4.41 -5.68 -9.07
C PHE A 168 -5.37 -5.03 -10.08
N PRO A 169 -4.90 -4.74 -11.31
CA PRO A 169 -5.72 -4.05 -12.33
C PRO A 169 -7.04 -4.75 -12.69
N ASP A 170 -7.12 -6.07 -12.51
CA ASP A 170 -8.32 -6.87 -12.78
C ASP A 170 -9.44 -6.67 -11.74
N LYS A 171 -9.13 -6.02 -10.60
CA LYS A 171 -10.03 -5.75 -9.46
C LYS A 171 -10.64 -7.01 -8.83
N ARG A 172 -10.16 -8.20 -9.19
CA ARG A 172 -10.59 -9.48 -8.62
C ARG A 172 -9.60 -10.04 -7.62
N LYS A 173 -8.38 -9.50 -7.62
CA LYS A 173 -7.31 -9.89 -6.70
C LYS A 173 -6.82 -8.70 -5.90
N MET A 174 -6.50 -9.00 -4.65
CA MET A 174 -5.89 -8.08 -3.72
C MET A 174 -4.90 -8.88 -2.87
N VAL A 175 -3.80 -8.26 -2.49
CA VAL A 175 -2.79 -8.86 -1.63
C VAL A 175 -2.56 -7.95 -0.44
N TRP A 176 -2.60 -8.54 0.75
CA TRP A 176 -2.13 -7.88 1.96
C TRP A 176 -0.81 -8.51 2.39
N LYS A 177 0.22 -7.70 2.60
CA LYS A 177 1.52 -8.15 3.14
C LYS A 177 1.64 -7.68 4.58
N GLY A 178 1.80 -8.60 5.52
CA GLY A 178 1.86 -8.26 6.93
C GLY A 178 3.17 -7.60 7.32
N LEU A 179 3.11 -6.73 8.33
CA LEU A 179 4.26 -5.94 8.77
C LEU A 179 4.92 -6.45 10.05
N SER A 180 4.27 -7.32 10.84
CA SER A 180 4.73 -7.53 12.22
C SER A 180 4.39 -8.87 12.90
N ARG A 181 3.14 -9.37 12.87
CA ARG A 181 2.70 -10.36 13.88
C ARG A 181 2.36 -11.78 13.41
N GLY A 182 2.75 -12.17 12.20
CA GLY A 182 2.77 -13.59 11.83
C GLY A 182 2.38 -13.83 10.40
N ILE A 183 1.30 -13.20 9.94
CA ILE A 183 0.94 -13.23 8.53
C ILE A 183 2.02 -12.52 7.73
N GLU A 184 2.63 -13.24 6.79
CA GLU A 184 3.54 -12.68 5.80
C GLU A 184 2.73 -12.13 4.62
N LYS A 185 1.72 -12.89 4.17
CA LYS A 185 0.93 -12.56 2.99
C LYS A 185 -0.48 -13.13 3.08
N ILE A 186 -1.45 -12.39 2.53
CA ILE A 186 -2.80 -12.86 2.24
C ILE A 186 -3.07 -12.59 0.77
N ASP A 187 -3.41 -13.63 0.01
CA ASP A 187 -3.99 -13.50 -1.31
C ASP A 187 -5.51 -13.56 -1.20
N PHE A 188 -6.17 -12.49 -1.64
CA PHE A 188 -7.61 -12.38 -1.69
C PHE A 188 -8.12 -12.63 -3.11
N GLU A 189 -9.31 -13.25 -3.19
CA GLU A 189 -10.08 -13.39 -4.42
C GLU A 189 -11.50 -12.89 -4.20
N LYS A 190 -11.97 -12.03 -5.10
CA LYS A 190 -13.31 -11.46 -5.05
C LYS A 190 -14.36 -12.53 -5.40
N GLN A 191 -15.45 -12.58 -4.61
CA GLN A 191 -16.58 -13.49 -4.81
C GLN A 191 -17.61 -12.93 -5.78
#